data_AF-A0A8T4DCP6-F1
#
_entry.id   AF-A0A8T4DCP6-F1
#
_cell.length_a   1.000
_cell.length_b   1.000
_cell.length_c   1.000
_cell.angle_alpha   90.00
_cell.angle_beta   90.00
_cell.angle_gamma   90.00
#
_symmetry.space_group_name_H-M   'P 1'
#
loop_
_entity.id
_entity.type
_entity.pdbx_description
1 polymer ?
#
loop_
_entity_poly.entity_id
_entity_poly.type
_entity_poly.pdbx_seq_one_letter_code
_entity_poly.pdbx_strand_id
1 'polypeptide(L)'
;MVSTKGQIIFLVSLAAIALFCLLVGFEVISPLRWLYKKRRSCKFLGFKVGILNDIREEEKYGSVPPKEWKKEIEKVAKTAGVKIKVDLIKTNKNFGTYAAIINPYGGTYPESDLKSFDTLTEIFNYVYTGGLFVSVEDIFGYYAYNASLKPGRKIETPPPVYGIKYASDGRIERLEPARPFERTPAMEKLGLRVISTEYSLNWNNISALEREKLLLLLSNIYNIPWVKNATVSMNDGGNTCLISNEEDGNFAKIILNPTNGKVTLNTSGGRSYNLRAKKENDNPYLHIIDIWDVEFADKFSEVRTEMFGVKVFRAVIVEKNVKSVVKPEKWQIGKEITPLCFVNYGNEGKFLFSLLRISDQEEIVKEQLKTALSELVVNFVKDAKLD
;
A
#
# COMPACT_ATOMS: atom_id res chain seq x y z
N MET A 1 -67.33 11.73 -36.71
CA MET A 1 -67.56 11.85 -35.25
C MET A 1 -66.65 10.85 -34.55
N VAL A 2 -65.70 11.33 -33.75
CA VAL A 2 -64.91 10.45 -32.88
C VAL A 2 -65.86 9.92 -31.82
N SER A 3 -65.98 8.60 -31.71
CA SER A 3 -66.78 7.97 -30.67
C SER A 3 -66.37 8.52 -29.30
N THR A 4 -67.33 8.80 -28.42
CA THR A 4 -67.09 9.30 -27.05
C THR A 4 -66.10 8.39 -26.31
N LYS A 5 -66.10 7.09 -26.62
CA LYS A 5 -65.10 6.13 -26.12
C LYS A 5 -63.68 6.47 -26.58
N GLY A 6 -63.51 6.88 -27.84
CA GLY A 6 -62.22 7.28 -28.39
C GLY A 6 -61.64 8.54 -27.74
N GLN A 7 -62.49 9.52 -27.40
CA GLN A 7 -62.05 10.73 -26.69
C GLN A 7 -61.60 10.43 -25.25
N ILE A 8 -62.32 9.55 -24.55
CA ILE A 8 -61.95 9.12 -23.20
C ILE A 8 -60.61 8.38 -23.22
N ILE A 9 -60.42 7.44 -24.15
CA ILE A 9 -59.15 6.69 -24.29
C ILE A 9 -57.99 7.64 -24.58
N PHE A 10 -58.19 8.65 -25.44
CA PHE A 10 -57.18 9.63 -25.76
C PHE A 10 -56.76 10.47 -24.54
N LEU A 11 -57.73 10.98 -23.77
CA LEU A 11 -57.46 11.79 -22.57
C LEU A 11 -56.73 10.99 -21.48
N VAL A 12 -57.14 9.74 -21.24
CA VAL A 12 -56.47 8.85 -20.29
C VAL A 12 -55.03 8.57 -20.72
N SER A 13 -54.81 8.34 -22.02
CA SER A 13 -53.47 8.11 -22.56
C SER A 13 -52.58 9.34 -22.41
N LEU A 14 -53.12 10.54 -22.68
CA LEU A 14 -52.40 11.80 -22.54
C LEU A 14 -52.02 12.07 -21.07
N ALA A 15 -52.95 11.84 -20.13
CA ALA A 15 -52.71 12.00 -18.70
C ALA A 15 -51.64 11.01 -18.18
N ALA A 16 -51.66 9.75 -18.65
CA ALA A 16 -50.65 8.77 -18.31
C ALA A 16 -49.25 9.16 -18.83
N ILE A 17 -49.16 9.68 -20.06
CA ILE A 17 -47.90 10.17 -20.64
C ILE A 17 -47.38 11.38 -19.84
N ALA A 18 -48.25 12.34 -19.51
CA ALA A 18 -47.87 13.51 -18.72
C ALA A 18 -47.36 13.12 -17.33
N LEU A 19 -48.05 12.20 -16.64
CA LEU A 19 -47.63 11.67 -15.35
C LEU A 19 -46.28 10.95 -15.45
N PHE A 20 -46.07 10.14 -16.50
CA PHE A 20 -44.79 9.48 -16.74
C PHE A 20 -43.66 10.50 -16.97
N CYS A 21 -43.89 11.53 -17.79
CA CYS A 21 -42.91 12.60 -18.01
C CYS A 21 -42.58 13.35 -16.72
N LEU A 22 -43.56 13.62 -15.85
CA LEU A 22 -43.33 14.23 -14.53
C LEU A 22 -42.52 13.30 -13.63
N LEU A 23 -42.83 12.01 -13.58
CA LEU A 23 -42.07 11.03 -12.80
C LEU A 23 -40.63 10.85 -13.32
N VAL A 24 -40.39 11.04 -14.63
CA VAL A 24 -39.04 11.09 -15.21
C VAL A 24 -38.34 12.40 -14.82
N GLY A 25 -39.02 13.54 -14.92
CA GLY A 25 -38.47 14.87 -14.65
C GLY A 25 -38.14 15.13 -13.17
N PHE A 26 -38.95 14.59 -12.25
CA PHE A 26 -38.70 14.66 -10.80
C PHE A 26 -37.71 13.60 -10.30
N GLU A 27 -37.04 12.88 -11.20
CA GLU A 27 -36.10 11.81 -10.87
C GLU A 27 -36.68 10.66 -10.02
N VAL A 28 -38.01 10.57 -9.86
CA VAL A 28 -38.71 9.55 -9.06
C VAL A 28 -38.52 8.15 -9.66
N ILE A 29 -38.26 8.05 -10.98
CA ILE A 29 -37.98 6.79 -11.68
C ILE A 29 -36.47 6.43 -11.63
N SER A 30 -35.59 7.35 -11.24
CA SER A 30 -34.15 7.06 -11.12
C SER A 30 -33.84 5.90 -10.15
N PRO A 31 -34.51 5.76 -8.98
CA PRO A 31 -34.33 4.61 -8.09
C PRO A 31 -34.91 3.32 -8.69
N LEU A 32 -35.99 3.41 -9.47
CA LEU A 32 -36.58 2.24 -10.16
C LEU A 32 -35.71 1.73 -11.31
N ARG A 33 -35.05 2.63 -12.06
CA ARG A 33 -34.03 2.27 -13.07
C ARG A 33 -32.80 1.64 -12.42
N TRP A 34 -32.38 2.15 -11.26
CA TRP A 34 -31.32 1.55 -10.45
C TRP A 34 -31.72 0.16 -9.96
N LEU A 35 -32.92 -0.02 -9.42
CA LEU A 35 -33.48 -1.32 -9.02
C LEU A 35 -33.60 -2.30 -10.19
N TYR A 36 -34.00 -1.83 -11.37
CA TYR A 36 -34.08 -2.68 -12.57
C TYR A 36 -32.70 -3.08 -13.11
N LYS A 37 -31.71 -2.17 -13.11
CA LYS A 37 -30.31 -2.50 -13.42
C LYS A 37 -29.72 -3.45 -12.38
N LYS A 38 -30.05 -3.27 -11.09
CA LYS A 38 -29.70 -4.18 -10.00
C LYS A 38 -30.25 -5.58 -10.30
N ARG A 39 -31.55 -5.69 -10.60
CA ARG A 39 -32.26 -6.94 -10.92
C ARG A 39 -31.78 -7.64 -12.19
N ARG A 40 -31.36 -6.90 -13.23
CA ARG A 40 -30.81 -7.48 -14.47
C ARG A 40 -29.33 -7.85 -14.35
N SER A 41 -28.58 -7.16 -13.49
CA SER A 41 -27.25 -7.58 -13.06
C SER A 41 -27.29 -8.82 -12.15
N CYS A 42 -28.44 -9.14 -11.53
CA CYS A 42 -28.63 -10.35 -10.72
C CYS A 42 -28.62 -11.69 -11.49
N LYS A 43 -28.45 -11.72 -12.82
CA LYS A 43 -28.12 -13.01 -13.49
C LYS A 43 -26.78 -13.56 -13.00
N PHE A 44 -25.90 -12.70 -12.48
CA PHE A 44 -24.81 -13.11 -11.61
C PHE A 44 -25.20 -12.78 -10.16
N LEU A 45 -25.67 -13.78 -9.41
CA LEU A 45 -25.89 -13.73 -7.96
C LEU A 45 -24.59 -13.64 -7.13
N GLY A 46 -23.43 -13.48 -7.79
CA GLY A 46 -22.12 -13.41 -7.16
C GLY A 46 -21.59 -11.98 -7.10
N PHE A 47 -20.62 -11.77 -6.22
CA PHE A 47 -19.95 -10.48 -6.06
C PHE A 47 -18.98 -10.21 -7.21
N LYS A 48 -18.67 -8.94 -7.43
CA LYS A 48 -17.64 -8.52 -8.39
C LYS A 48 -16.47 -7.89 -7.66
N VAL A 49 -15.26 -8.26 -8.07
CA VAL A 49 -14.01 -7.60 -7.67
C VAL A 49 -13.40 -6.98 -8.93
N GLY A 50 -13.05 -5.70 -8.85
CA GLY A 50 -12.38 -4.98 -9.93
C GLY A 50 -10.88 -4.91 -9.65
N ILE A 51 -10.04 -5.13 -10.66
CA ILE A 51 -8.59 -4.89 -10.59
C ILE A 51 -8.24 -3.84 -11.63
N LEU A 52 -7.62 -2.74 -11.19
CA LEU A 52 -7.19 -1.68 -12.10
C LEU A 52 -6.17 -2.21 -13.12
N ASN A 53 -6.39 -1.88 -14.38
CA ASN A 53 -5.62 -2.38 -15.52
C ASN A 53 -5.39 -1.28 -16.58
N ASP A 54 -5.08 -0.07 -16.13
CA ASP A 54 -4.89 1.13 -16.96
C ASP A 54 -3.43 1.38 -17.36
N ILE A 55 -2.48 0.81 -16.61
CA ILE A 55 -1.04 0.97 -16.85
C ILE A 55 -0.58 -0.10 -17.84
N ARG A 56 0.27 0.29 -18.80
CA ARG A 56 0.81 -0.62 -19.81
C ARG A 56 1.69 -1.68 -19.16
N GLU A 57 1.65 -2.91 -19.67
CA GLU A 57 2.44 -4.04 -19.13
C GLU A 57 3.97 -3.79 -19.18
N GLU A 58 4.42 -2.95 -20.11
CA GLU A 58 5.83 -2.52 -20.25
C GLU A 58 6.29 -1.63 -19.08
N GLU A 59 5.36 -0.92 -18.46
CA GLU A 59 5.59 0.00 -17.34
C GLU A 59 5.33 -0.75 -16.02
N LYS A 60 6.20 -1.71 -15.72
CA LYS A 60 6.12 -2.56 -14.52
C LYS A 60 6.23 -1.73 -13.23
N TYR A 61 5.11 -1.21 -12.73
CA TYR A 61 5.04 -0.47 -11.47
C TYR A 61 4.60 -1.30 -10.26
N GLY A 62 4.26 -2.57 -10.47
CA GLY A 62 4.02 -3.56 -9.42
C GLY A 62 4.71 -4.88 -9.76
N SER A 63 4.96 -5.70 -8.75
CA SER A 63 5.65 -6.98 -8.94
C SER A 63 4.74 -8.07 -9.49
N VAL A 64 3.45 -8.01 -9.15
CA VAL A 64 2.43 -8.99 -9.55
C VAL A 64 1.48 -8.36 -10.58
N PRO A 65 1.46 -8.86 -11.82
CA PRO A 65 0.57 -8.34 -12.85
C PRO A 65 -0.92 -8.46 -12.48
N PRO A 66 -1.79 -7.56 -12.96
CA PRO A 66 -3.25 -7.62 -12.70
C PRO A 66 -3.88 -8.98 -13.03
N LYS A 67 -3.40 -9.65 -14.09
CA LYS A 67 -3.87 -10.98 -14.50
C LYS A 67 -3.53 -12.07 -13.47
N GLU A 68 -2.43 -11.95 -12.76
CA GLU A 68 -2.04 -12.91 -11.72
C GLU A 68 -2.86 -12.71 -10.45
N TRP A 69 -3.08 -11.46 -10.03
CA TRP A 69 -4.02 -11.14 -8.96
C TRP A 69 -5.41 -11.70 -9.22
N LYS A 70 -5.90 -11.55 -10.46
CA LYS A 70 -7.17 -12.14 -10.89
C LYS A 70 -7.21 -13.65 -10.65
N LYS A 71 -6.19 -14.38 -11.12
CA LYS A 71 -6.11 -15.84 -10.98
C LYS A 71 -6.09 -16.26 -9.51
N GLU A 72 -5.30 -15.58 -8.67
CA GLU A 72 -5.17 -15.93 -7.25
C GLU A 72 -6.46 -15.67 -6.49
N ILE A 73 -7.14 -14.54 -6.72
CA ILE A 73 -8.42 -14.23 -6.07
C ILE A 73 -9.50 -15.23 -6.50
N GLU A 74 -9.59 -15.58 -7.79
CA GLU A 74 -10.55 -16.57 -8.28
C GLU A 74 -10.28 -17.96 -7.68
N LYS A 75 -9.00 -18.35 -7.53
CA LYS A 75 -8.58 -19.57 -6.86
C LYS A 75 -9.00 -19.58 -5.39
N VAL A 76 -8.66 -18.54 -4.62
CA VAL A 76 -9.02 -18.43 -3.21
C VAL A 76 -10.54 -18.41 -3.02
N ALA A 77 -11.27 -17.65 -3.83
CA ALA A 77 -12.73 -17.60 -3.79
C ALA A 77 -13.37 -18.97 -4.03
N LYS A 78 -12.85 -19.73 -5.00
CA LYS A 78 -13.30 -21.10 -5.28
C LYS A 78 -13.07 -22.03 -4.09
N THR A 79 -11.88 -21.97 -3.48
CA THR A 79 -11.54 -22.75 -2.27
C THR A 79 -12.46 -22.41 -1.09
N ALA A 80 -12.80 -21.13 -0.92
CA ALA A 80 -13.71 -20.65 0.12
C ALA A 80 -15.20 -20.88 -0.20
N GLY A 81 -15.54 -21.45 -1.37
CA GLY A 81 -16.94 -21.63 -1.80
C GLY A 81 -17.69 -20.33 -2.09
N VAL A 82 -16.98 -19.22 -2.32
CA VAL A 82 -17.56 -17.90 -2.59
C VAL A 82 -17.60 -17.65 -4.09
N LYS A 83 -18.80 -17.35 -4.62
CA LYS A 83 -18.97 -17.02 -6.04
C LYS A 83 -18.57 -15.57 -6.31
N ILE A 84 -17.33 -15.36 -6.73
CA ILE A 84 -16.78 -14.05 -7.12
C ILE A 84 -16.48 -14.03 -8.62
N LYS A 85 -16.80 -12.92 -9.28
CA LYS A 85 -16.31 -12.60 -10.63
C LYS A 85 -15.24 -11.52 -10.52
N VAL A 86 -14.06 -11.79 -11.07
CA VAL A 86 -12.97 -10.80 -11.09
C VAL A 86 -12.84 -10.18 -12.47
N ASP A 87 -13.03 -8.86 -12.55
CA ASP A 87 -12.92 -8.08 -13.78
C ASP A 87 -11.63 -7.25 -13.76
N LEU A 88 -10.90 -7.25 -14.88
CA LEU A 88 -9.87 -6.25 -15.12
C LEU A 88 -10.57 -4.99 -15.63
N ILE A 89 -10.42 -3.88 -14.93
CA ILE A 89 -11.17 -2.65 -15.18
C ILE A 89 -10.24 -1.47 -15.46
N LYS A 90 -10.84 -0.42 -16.01
CA LYS A 90 -10.19 0.89 -16.19
C LYS A 90 -10.71 1.87 -15.15
N THR A 91 -9.99 2.95 -14.90
CA THR A 91 -10.43 4.02 -13.96
C THR A 91 -11.72 4.69 -14.37
N ASN A 92 -12.03 4.75 -15.67
CA ASN A 92 -13.28 5.33 -16.16
C ASN A 92 -14.53 4.44 -15.97
N LYS A 93 -14.41 3.32 -15.24
CA LYS A 93 -15.53 2.43 -14.92
C LYS A 93 -16.10 2.80 -13.56
N ASN A 94 -17.43 2.79 -13.47
CA ASN A 94 -18.15 3.00 -12.21
C ASN A 94 -17.78 1.91 -11.16
N PHE A 95 -17.01 2.31 -10.15
CA PHE A 95 -16.56 1.43 -9.07
C PHE A 95 -17.70 0.91 -8.18
N GLY A 96 -18.82 1.62 -8.09
CA GLY A 96 -19.99 1.24 -7.28
C GLY A 96 -20.69 -0.07 -7.70
N THR A 97 -20.23 -0.71 -8.79
CA THR A 97 -20.71 -2.06 -9.18
C THR A 97 -19.84 -3.20 -8.63
N TYR A 98 -18.78 -2.89 -7.89
CA TYR A 98 -17.79 -3.82 -7.34
C TYR A 98 -17.79 -3.77 -5.80
N ALA A 99 -17.69 -4.93 -5.17
CA ALA A 99 -17.55 -5.03 -3.72
C ALA A 99 -16.14 -4.66 -3.24
N ALA A 100 -15.13 -4.92 -4.08
CA ALA A 100 -13.76 -4.47 -3.85
C ALA A 100 -13.09 -4.02 -5.16
N ILE A 101 -12.22 -3.01 -5.06
CA ILE A 101 -11.34 -2.53 -6.12
C ILE A 101 -9.89 -2.69 -5.67
N ILE A 102 -9.03 -3.24 -6.52
CA ILE A 102 -7.62 -3.47 -6.23
C ILE A 102 -6.76 -2.60 -7.15
N ASN A 103 -5.86 -1.83 -6.54
CA ASN A 103 -4.73 -1.18 -7.20
C ASN A 103 -3.49 -2.09 -7.10
N PRO A 104 -3.09 -2.76 -8.19
CA PRO A 104 -1.96 -3.70 -8.19
C PRO A 104 -0.59 -3.01 -8.38
N TYR A 105 -0.53 -1.68 -8.43
CA TYR A 105 0.63 -0.93 -8.93
C TYR A 105 1.45 -0.23 -7.83
N GLY A 106 1.50 -0.79 -6.63
CA GLY A 106 2.28 -0.18 -5.56
C GLY A 106 1.70 1.17 -5.15
N GLY A 107 2.60 2.14 -5.07
CA GLY A 107 2.26 3.52 -4.73
C GLY A 107 1.85 4.34 -5.94
N THR A 108 1.84 3.71 -7.11
CA THR A 108 1.35 4.31 -8.34
C THR A 108 -0.13 3.98 -8.48
N TYR A 109 -0.93 4.93 -8.94
CA TYR A 109 -2.29 4.66 -9.37
C TYR A 109 -2.60 5.43 -10.66
N PRO A 110 -3.44 4.89 -11.54
CA PRO A 110 -3.88 5.61 -12.73
C PRO A 110 -4.75 6.82 -12.36
N GLU A 111 -4.43 7.99 -12.90
CA GLU A 111 -5.11 9.26 -12.68
C GLU A 111 -5.51 9.89 -14.02
N SER A 112 -6.80 10.14 -14.21
CA SER A 112 -7.32 10.71 -15.46
C SER A 112 -7.02 12.20 -15.58
N ASP A 113 -7.13 12.95 -14.48
CA ASP A 113 -6.85 14.38 -14.42
C ASP A 113 -5.93 14.69 -13.22
N LEU A 114 -4.71 15.14 -13.52
CA LEU A 114 -3.68 15.44 -12.53
C LEU A 114 -3.93 16.76 -11.78
N LYS A 115 -4.84 17.60 -12.26
CA LYS A 115 -5.17 18.89 -11.62
C LYS A 115 -6.27 18.72 -10.57
N SER A 116 -7.33 17.99 -10.91
CA SER A 116 -8.47 17.74 -10.03
C SER A 116 -8.37 16.45 -9.23
N PHE A 117 -7.47 15.54 -9.61
CA PHE A 117 -7.35 14.20 -9.03
C PHE A 117 -8.68 13.44 -9.08
N ASP A 118 -9.30 13.41 -10.26
CA ASP A 118 -10.63 12.84 -10.49
C ASP A 118 -10.70 11.36 -10.07
N THR A 119 -9.74 10.54 -10.48
CA THR A 119 -9.72 9.12 -10.10
C THR A 119 -9.58 8.97 -8.59
N LEU A 120 -8.68 9.74 -7.96
CA LEU A 120 -8.51 9.69 -6.50
C LEU A 120 -9.82 10.04 -5.79
N THR A 121 -10.51 11.08 -6.28
CA THR A 121 -11.81 11.50 -5.75
C THR A 121 -12.86 10.40 -5.91
N GLU A 122 -12.92 9.73 -7.06
CA GLU A 122 -13.81 8.58 -7.28
C GLU A 122 -13.49 7.41 -6.32
N ILE A 123 -12.20 7.10 -6.08
CA ILE A 123 -11.77 6.07 -5.12
C ILE A 123 -12.29 6.40 -3.72
N PHE A 124 -12.10 7.63 -3.26
CA PHE A 124 -12.58 8.04 -1.95
C PHE A 124 -14.11 8.03 -1.84
N ASN A 125 -14.83 8.45 -2.88
CA ASN A 125 -16.29 8.39 -2.91
C ASN A 125 -16.79 6.95 -2.88
N TYR A 126 -16.15 6.06 -3.64
CA TYR A 126 -16.44 4.63 -3.64
C TYR A 126 -16.28 4.02 -2.24
N VAL A 127 -15.15 4.28 -1.57
CA VAL A 127 -14.93 3.80 -0.21
C VAL A 127 -15.92 4.44 0.76
N TYR A 128 -16.17 5.75 0.66
CA TYR A 128 -17.15 6.44 1.52
C TYR A 128 -18.53 5.75 1.51
N THR A 129 -18.94 5.24 0.35
CA THR A 129 -20.22 4.53 0.15
C THR A 129 -20.21 3.04 0.53
N GLY A 130 -19.16 2.54 1.19
CA GLY A 130 -19.09 1.15 1.68
C GLY A 130 -18.16 0.23 0.87
N GLY A 131 -17.47 0.74 -0.14
CA GLY A 131 -16.53 -0.06 -0.93
C GLY A 131 -15.25 -0.44 -0.18
N LEU A 132 -14.60 -1.53 -0.60
CA LEU A 132 -13.22 -1.84 -0.22
C LEU A 132 -12.25 -1.44 -1.32
N PHE A 133 -11.33 -0.52 -1.03
CA PHE A 133 -10.21 -0.23 -1.91
C PHE A 133 -8.92 -0.84 -1.36
N VAL A 134 -8.24 -1.65 -2.17
CA VAL A 134 -7.01 -2.36 -1.79
C VAL A 134 -5.85 -1.76 -2.55
N SER A 135 -4.80 -1.32 -1.83
CA SER A 135 -3.52 -0.98 -2.46
C SER A 135 -2.46 -1.96 -1.99
N VAL A 136 -1.78 -2.58 -2.95
CA VAL A 136 -0.70 -3.52 -2.68
C VAL A 136 0.66 -2.83 -2.81
N GLU A 137 1.69 -3.37 -2.15
CA GLU A 137 3.11 -3.03 -2.28
C GLU A 137 3.62 -1.65 -1.80
N ASP A 138 2.80 -0.60 -1.69
CA ASP A 138 3.26 0.72 -1.24
C ASP A 138 2.12 1.67 -0.78
N ILE A 139 2.49 2.89 -0.42
CA ILE A 139 1.65 4.04 -0.10
C ILE A 139 0.83 4.42 -1.32
N PHE A 140 -0.45 4.10 -1.26
CA PHE A 140 -1.44 4.52 -2.24
C PHE A 140 -1.37 6.03 -2.48
N GLY A 141 -1.33 6.40 -3.77
CA GLY A 141 -1.40 7.80 -4.15
C GLY A 141 -0.07 8.54 -4.15
N TYR A 142 1.07 7.93 -3.78
CA TYR A 142 2.37 8.62 -3.83
C TYR A 142 2.73 9.07 -5.25
N TYR A 143 2.36 8.27 -6.25
CA TYR A 143 2.53 8.60 -7.65
C TYR A 143 1.21 8.53 -8.40
N ALA A 144 0.92 9.57 -9.18
CA ALA A 144 -0.17 9.57 -10.15
C ALA A 144 0.38 9.22 -11.53
N TYR A 145 -0.23 8.25 -12.20
CA TYR A 145 0.10 7.88 -13.57
C TYR A 145 -0.98 8.37 -14.53
N ASN A 146 -0.63 9.24 -15.47
CA ASN A 146 -1.56 9.72 -16.49
C ASN A 146 -1.24 9.11 -17.86
N ALA A 147 -2.11 8.22 -18.33
CA ALA A 147 -1.96 7.52 -19.62
C ALA A 147 -2.09 8.45 -20.84
N SER A 148 -2.72 9.62 -20.68
CA SER A 148 -2.92 10.61 -21.76
C SER A 148 -1.64 11.39 -22.06
N LEU A 149 -0.70 11.47 -21.11
CA LEU A 149 0.59 12.14 -21.29
C LEU A 149 1.59 11.22 -22.01
N LYS A 150 1.58 11.16 -23.35
CA LYS A 150 2.48 10.29 -24.13
C LYS A 150 3.97 10.46 -23.74
N PRO A 151 4.72 9.37 -23.46
CA PRO A 151 4.38 7.93 -23.61
C PRO A 151 3.53 7.30 -22.48
N GLY A 152 3.16 8.05 -21.46
CA GLY A 152 2.64 7.66 -20.15
C GLY A 152 3.56 8.32 -19.13
N ARG A 153 3.04 9.13 -18.20
CA ARG A 153 3.91 9.83 -17.22
C ARG A 153 3.47 9.60 -15.79
N LYS A 154 4.44 9.21 -14.98
CA LYS A 154 4.38 9.12 -13.53
C LYS A 154 4.77 10.46 -12.92
N ILE A 155 3.97 10.96 -11.98
CA ILE A 155 4.20 12.23 -11.29
C ILE A 155 4.11 11.99 -9.80
N GLU A 156 5.07 12.51 -9.05
CA GLU A 156 5.02 12.56 -7.59
C GLU A 156 3.90 13.51 -7.16
N THR A 157 2.94 12.98 -6.40
CA THR A 157 1.83 13.77 -5.86
C THR A 157 2.14 14.57 -4.59
N PRO A 158 3.04 14.15 -3.67
CA PRO A 158 3.26 14.92 -2.46
C PRO A 158 4.00 16.22 -2.81
N PRO A 159 3.57 17.38 -2.28
CA PRO A 159 4.29 18.63 -2.49
C PRO A 159 5.70 18.55 -1.90
N PRO A 160 6.70 19.17 -2.56
CA PRO A 160 8.05 19.18 -2.04
C PRO A 160 8.14 20.09 -0.80
N VAL A 161 8.81 19.61 0.23
CA VAL A 161 9.29 20.39 1.36
C VAL A 161 10.78 20.60 1.15
N TYR A 162 11.24 21.85 1.11
CA TYR A 162 12.63 22.15 0.82
C TYR A 162 13.46 22.13 2.09
N GLY A 163 14.40 21.18 2.16
CA GLY A 163 15.49 21.19 3.13
C GLY A 163 16.63 22.09 2.68
N ILE A 164 17.33 22.70 3.62
CA ILE A 164 18.53 23.49 3.34
C ILE A 164 19.75 22.58 3.51
N LYS A 165 20.52 22.38 2.44
CA LYS A 165 21.84 21.77 2.53
C LYS A 165 22.89 22.86 2.64
N TYR A 166 23.67 22.81 3.72
CA TYR A 166 24.78 23.72 3.96
C TYR A 166 26.08 23.10 3.46
N ALA A 167 26.95 23.92 2.86
CA ALA A 167 28.33 23.59 2.57
C ALA A 167 29.14 23.50 3.88
N SER A 168 30.36 22.97 3.80
CA SER A 168 31.28 22.86 4.94
C SER A 168 31.63 24.21 5.58
N ASP A 169 31.51 25.31 4.82
CA ASP A 169 31.74 26.68 5.29
C ASP A 169 30.47 27.37 5.85
N GLY A 170 29.36 26.65 5.96
CA GLY A 170 28.10 27.16 6.49
C GLY A 170 27.25 27.97 5.50
N ARG A 171 27.69 28.15 4.25
CA ARG A 171 26.83 28.74 3.20
C ARG A 171 25.76 27.75 2.74
N ILE A 172 24.61 28.27 2.30
CA ILE A 172 23.59 27.45 1.65
C ILE A 172 24.14 26.97 0.31
N GLU A 173 24.35 25.66 0.17
CA GLU A 173 24.83 25.03 -1.06
C GLU A 173 23.68 24.84 -2.05
N ARG A 174 22.58 24.22 -1.57
CA ARG A 174 21.39 23.94 -2.38
C ARG A 174 20.16 23.71 -1.52
N LEU A 175 18.98 23.98 -2.10
CA LEU A 175 17.70 23.52 -1.56
C LEU A 175 17.41 22.12 -2.10
N GLU A 176 17.19 21.17 -1.20
CA GLU A 176 16.85 19.80 -1.57
C GLU A 176 15.36 19.56 -1.35
N PRO A 177 14.58 19.23 -2.40
CA PRO A 177 13.19 18.88 -2.21
C PRO A 177 13.10 17.49 -1.55
N ALA A 178 12.53 17.44 -0.35
CA ALA A 178 12.07 16.23 0.30
C ALA A 178 10.56 16.08 0.07
N ARG A 179 10.08 14.84 -0.09
CA ARG A 179 8.65 14.57 -0.31
C ARG A 179 8.12 13.61 0.75
N PRO A 180 7.64 14.13 1.89
CA PRO A 180 7.15 13.29 2.98
C PRO A 180 5.93 12.47 2.54
N PHE A 181 5.85 11.23 3.00
CA PHE A 181 4.75 10.32 2.67
C PHE A 181 3.40 10.82 3.19
N GLU A 182 3.42 11.46 4.36
CA GLU A 182 2.27 12.04 5.05
C GLU A 182 1.65 13.21 4.28
N ARG A 183 2.40 13.80 3.34
CA ARG A 183 1.97 14.90 2.48
C ARG A 183 1.32 14.44 1.18
N THR A 184 1.24 13.12 0.94
CA THR A 184 0.52 12.62 -0.24
C THR A 184 -0.98 12.91 -0.05
N PRO A 185 -1.72 13.33 -1.10
CA PRO A 185 -3.14 13.68 -0.96
C PRO A 185 -4.00 12.58 -0.33
N ALA A 186 -3.67 11.31 -0.60
CA ALA A 186 -4.36 10.17 0.00
C ALA A 186 -4.07 10.03 1.51
N MET A 187 -2.80 10.15 1.92
CA MET A 187 -2.44 10.01 3.34
C MET A 187 -2.92 11.19 4.17
N GLU A 188 -2.88 12.42 3.64
CA GLU A 188 -3.44 13.60 4.30
C GLU A 188 -4.95 13.43 4.54
N LYS A 189 -5.69 13.00 3.51
CA LYS A 189 -7.15 12.80 3.59
C LYS A 189 -7.54 11.66 4.52
N LEU A 190 -6.70 10.63 4.65
CA LEU A 190 -6.92 9.51 5.57
C LEU A 190 -6.38 9.80 6.98
N GLY A 191 -5.62 10.88 7.18
CA GLY A 191 -4.95 11.19 8.44
C GLY A 191 -3.96 10.11 8.87
N LEU A 192 -3.18 9.56 7.92
CA LEU A 192 -2.24 8.48 8.19
C LEU A 192 -0.82 8.98 8.34
N ARG A 193 -0.10 8.41 9.31
CA ARG A 193 1.34 8.62 9.48
C ARG A 193 2.08 7.36 9.07
N VAL A 194 2.79 7.47 7.94
CA VAL A 194 3.58 6.37 7.39
C VAL A 194 5.05 6.65 7.67
N ILE A 195 5.71 5.70 8.31
CA ILE A 195 7.14 5.77 8.58
C ILE A 195 7.89 4.85 7.63
N SER A 196 9.14 5.24 7.32
CA SER A 196 10.12 4.33 6.73
C SER A 196 10.71 3.46 7.82
N THR A 197 10.73 2.15 7.62
CA THR A 197 11.51 1.20 8.42
C THR A 197 12.86 0.89 7.77
N GLU A 198 13.11 1.43 6.57
CA GLU A 198 14.43 1.42 5.95
C GLU A 198 15.34 2.45 6.62
N TYR A 199 16.50 1.97 7.05
CA TYR A 199 17.56 2.77 7.64
C TYR A 199 18.73 2.88 6.66
N SER A 200 19.04 4.10 6.23
CA SER A 200 20.23 4.40 5.46
C SER A 200 21.29 5.06 6.32
N LEU A 201 22.52 4.57 6.23
CA LEU A 201 23.67 5.09 6.95
C LEU A 201 24.79 5.40 5.96
N ASN A 202 25.31 6.64 6.00
CA ASN A 202 26.44 7.02 5.17
C ASN A 202 27.69 6.32 5.68
N TRP A 203 28.18 5.34 4.93
CA TRP A 203 29.29 4.50 5.37
C TRP A 203 30.59 5.30 5.54
N ASN A 204 30.80 6.33 4.72
CA ASN A 204 32.00 7.16 4.77
C ASN A 204 31.99 8.16 5.94
N ASN A 205 30.83 8.45 6.51
CA ASN A 205 30.69 9.46 7.56
C ASN A 205 29.55 9.12 8.52
N ILE A 206 29.80 8.19 9.44
CA ILE A 206 28.83 7.79 10.47
C ILE A 206 28.84 8.81 11.62
N SER A 207 27.88 9.72 11.60
CA SER A 207 27.65 10.71 12.67
C SER A 207 27.32 10.06 14.01
N ALA A 208 27.45 10.79 15.11
CA ALA A 208 27.12 10.28 16.46
C ALA A 208 25.67 9.76 16.54
N LEU A 209 24.71 10.49 15.97
CA LEU A 209 23.31 10.08 15.89
C LEU A 209 23.11 8.79 15.05
N GLU A 210 23.86 8.63 13.96
CA GLU A 210 23.81 7.41 13.16
C GLU A 210 24.41 6.21 13.90
N ARG A 211 25.45 6.41 14.74
CA ARG A 211 25.99 5.35 15.60
C ARG A 211 24.92 4.86 16.59
N GLU A 212 24.25 5.77 17.29
CA GLU A 212 23.17 5.40 18.23
C GLU A 212 22.06 4.61 17.53
N LYS A 213 21.65 5.06 16.34
CA LYS A 213 20.65 4.35 15.54
C LYS A 213 21.13 2.98 15.08
N LEU A 214 22.38 2.86 14.63
CA LEU A 214 22.97 1.57 14.26
C LEU A 214 22.97 0.60 15.45
N LEU A 215 23.37 1.04 16.64
CA LEU A 215 23.36 0.20 17.85
C LEU A 215 21.93 -0.22 18.21
N LEU A 216 20.97 0.69 18.19
CA LEU A 216 19.57 0.36 18.42
C LEU A 216 19.07 -0.71 17.44
N LEU A 217 19.46 -0.57 16.17
CA LEU A 217 19.08 -1.49 15.11
C LEU A 217 19.71 -2.87 15.31
N LEU A 218 21.01 -2.94 15.59
CA LEU A 218 21.72 -4.19 15.91
C LEU A 218 21.12 -4.89 17.13
N SER A 219 20.74 -4.12 18.16
CA SER A 219 20.13 -4.67 19.36
C SER A 219 18.74 -5.24 19.08
N ASN A 220 17.90 -4.53 18.34
CA ASN A 220 16.49 -4.88 18.20
C ASN A 220 16.24 -5.85 17.05
N ILE A 221 16.81 -5.58 15.86
CA ILE A 221 16.54 -6.35 14.63
C ILE A 221 17.38 -7.62 14.59
N TYR A 222 18.66 -7.55 14.96
CA TYR A 222 19.56 -8.71 14.93
C TYR A 222 19.64 -9.45 16.26
N ASN A 223 18.87 -9.00 17.27
CA ASN A 223 18.85 -9.55 18.62
C ASN A 223 20.27 -9.70 19.22
N ILE A 224 21.05 -8.61 19.16
CA ILE A 224 22.41 -8.53 19.70
C ILE A 224 22.42 -7.57 20.90
N PRO A 225 21.87 -7.94 22.07
CA PRO A 225 21.54 -7.00 23.15
C PRO A 225 22.75 -6.24 23.73
N TRP A 226 23.95 -6.84 23.72
CA TRP A 226 25.16 -6.24 24.28
C TRP A 226 25.61 -4.98 23.51
N VAL A 227 25.13 -4.76 22.28
CA VAL A 227 25.54 -3.60 21.47
C VAL A 227 24.99 -2.27 22.01
N LYS A 228 24.00 -2.29 22.92
CA LYS A 228 23.43 -1.04 23.49
C LYS A 228 24.47 -0.16 24.17
N ASN A 229 25.51 -0.76 24.75
CA ASN A 229 26.60 -0.07 25.44
C ASN A 229 27.91 -0.13 24.64
N ALA A 230 27.87 -0.60 23.39
CA ALA A 230 29.06 -0.78 22.57
C ALA A 230 29.55 0.54 21.96
N THR A 231 30.84 0.59 21.66
CA THR A 231 31.45 1.66 20.87
C THR A 231 31.46 1.26 19.39
N VAL A 232 31.23 2.24 18.52
CA VAL A 232 31.31 2.07 17.07
C VAL A 232 32.55 2.78 16.56
N SER A 233 33.44 2.04 15.90
CA SER A 233 34.66 2.54 15.27
C SER A 233 34.78 2.06 13.83
N MET A 234 35.48 2.84 13.00
CA MET A 234 35.80 2.48 11.62
C MET A 234 37.28 2.09 11.55
N ASN A 235 37.63 1.05 10.79
CA ASN A 235 39.03 0.71 10.58
C ASN A 235 39.71 1.65 9.55
N ASP A 236 41.04 1.70 9.58
CA ASP A 236 41.86 2.62 8.76
C ASP A 236 41.70 2.42 7.24
N GLY A 237 41.13 1.29 6.80
CA GLY A 237 40.80 1.03 5.40
C GLY A 237 39.38 1.42 4.99
N GLY A 238 38.57 1.95 5.91
CA GLY A 238 37.20 2.40 5.67
C GLY A 238 36.21 1.31 5.26
N ASN A 239 36.60 0.03 5.20
CA ASN A 239 35.75 -1.07 4.72
C ASN A 239 35.12 -1.89 5.85
N THR A 240 35.53 -1.67 7.10
CA THR A 240 35.00 -2.39 8.26
C THR A 240 34.54 -1.40 9.33
N CYS A 241 33.28 -1.53 9.72
CA CYS A 241 32.74 -0.93 10.93
C CYS A 241 32.80 -1.97 12.06
N LEU A 242 33.57 -1.66 13.10
CA LEU A 242 33.72 -2.47 14.30
C LEU A 242 32.81 -1.93 15.41
N ILE A 243 31.93 -2.80 15.90
CA ILE A 243 31.13 -2.56 17.11
C ILE A 243 31.74 -3.43 18.21
N SER A 244 32.18 -2.84 19.32
CA SER A 244 32.83 -3.56 20.41
C SER A 244 32.31 -3.11 21.76
N ASN A 245 32.09 -4.05 22.67
CA ASN A 245 31.88 -3.76 24.09
C ASN A 245 33.11 -4.26 24.85
N GLU A 246 33.88 -3.32 25.40
CA GLU A 246 35.13 -3.62 26.11
C GLU A 246 34.92 -4.41 27.40
N GLU A 247 33.79 -4.20 28.09
CA GLU A 247 33.47 -4.88 29.35
C GLU A 247 33.29 -6.39 29.16
N ASP A 248 32.62 -6.78 28.06
CA ASP A 248 32.26 -8.18 27.79
C ASP A 248 33.23 -8.88 26.81
N GLY A 249 34.14 -8.12 26.18
CA GLY A 249 34.97 -8.62 25.07
C GLY A 249 34.17 -9.00 23.81
N ASN A 250 32.88 -8.68 23.77
CA ASN A 250 32.01 -8.95 22.64
C ASN A 250 32.28 -7.98 21.49
N PHE A 251 32.20 -8.47 20.26
CA PHE A 251 32.35 -7.62 19.09
C PHE A 251 31.47 -8.08 17.92
N ALA A 252 31.18 -7.15 17.03
CA ALA A 252 30.56 -7.38 15.75
C ALA A 252 31.28 -6.56 14.68
N LYS A 253 31.40 -7.12 13.48
CA LYS A 253 32.09 -6.50 12.34
C LYS A 253 31.11 -6.42 11.19
N ILE A 254 30.81 -5.21 10.75
CA ILE A 254 30.14 -4.97 9.48
C ILE A 254 31.22 -4.75 8.43
N ILE A 255 31.27 -5.60 7.42
CA ILE A 255 32.30 -5.60 6.38
C ILE A 255 31.64 -5.26 5.05
N LEU A 256 32.02 -4.13 4.45
CA LEU A 256 31.64 -3.74 3.10
C LEU A 256 32.65 -4.29 2.09
N ASN A 257 32.18 -5.11 1.15
CA ASN A 257 32.98 -5.52 0.01
C ASN A 257 32.82 -4.48 -1.12
N PRO A 258 33.86 -3.69 -1.44
CA PRO A 258 33.75 -2.61 -2.41
C PRO A 258 33.54 -3.09 -3.85
N THR A 259 33.94 -4.33 -4.16
CA THR A 259 33.90 -4.92 -5.50
C THR A 259 32.49 -5.29 -5.92
N ASN A 260 31.71 -5.88 -5.00
CA ASN A 260 30.35 -6.35 -5.29
C ASN A 260 29.25 -5.62 -4.48
N GLY A 261 29.62 -4.69 -3.60
CA GLY A 261 28.68 -3.97 -2.73
C GLY A 261 28.00 -4.86 -1.68
N LYS A 262 28.46 -6.10 -1.48
CA LYS A 262 27.93 -6.98 -0.46
C LYS A 262 28.39 -6.49 0.91
N VAL A 263 27.48 -6.44 1.87
CA VAL A 263 27.81 -6.14 3.26
C VAL A 263 27.51 -7.36 4.12
N THR A 264 28.42 -7.71 5.02
CA THR A 264 28.21 -8.80 5.99
C THR A 264 28.39 -8.29 7.41
N LEU A 265 27.47 -8.66 8.30
CA LEU A 265 27.58 -8.46 9.74
C LEU A 265 28.00 -9.78 10.37
N ASN A 266 29.17 -9.82 11.01
CA ASN A 266 29.70 -11.00 11.69
C ASN A 266 29.85 -10.72 13.18
N THR A 267 29.34 -11.60 14.04
CA THR A 267 29.40 -11.46 15.50
C THR A 267 30.51 -12.35 16.10
N SER A 268 31.01 -12.01 17.28
CA SER A 268 31.96 -12.83 18.06
C SER A 268 31.39 -14.23 18.36
N GLY A 269 30.07 -14.37 18.47
CA GLY A 269 29.37 -15.64 18.63
C GLY A 269 29.23 -16.48 17.35
N GLY A 270 29.92 -16.12 16.27
CA GLY A 270 29.93 -16.88 15.01
C GLY A 270 28.71 -16.68 14.10
N ARG A 271 27.73 -15.86 14.50
CA ARG A 271 26.58 -15.54 13.63
C ARG A 271 27.00 -14.57 12.52
N SER A 272 26.50 -14.80 11.31
CA SER A 272 26.76 -13.96 10.14
C SER A 272 25.44 -13.59 9.45
N TYR A 273 25.29 -12.33 9.06
CA TYR A 273 24.11 -11.80 8.39
C TYR A 273 24.52 -11.08 7.11
N ASN A 274 23.73 -11.24 6.04
CA ASN A 274 23.91 -10.46 4.81
C ASN A 274 23.12 -9.16 4.92
N LEU A 275 23.81 -8.03 4.77
CA LEU A 275 23.21 -6.70 4.69
C LEU A 275 23.28 -6.19 3.24
N ARG A 276 22.47 -5.18 2.90
CA ARG A 276 22.45 -4.56 1.57
C ARG A 276 23.16 -3.21 1.63
N ALA A 277 24.14 -2.97 0.77
CA ALA A 277 24.59 -1.62 0.48
C ALA A 277 24.10 -1.17 -0.89
N LYS A 278 23.95 0.14 -1.04
CA LYS A 278 23.63 0.79 -2.30
C LYS A 278 24.57 1.99 -2.45
N LYS A 279 25.05 2.24 -3.66
CA LYS A 279 25.80 3.46 -3.95
C LYS A 279 24.82 4.58 -4.30
N GLU A 280 24.97 5.72 -3.66
CA GLU A 280 24.24 6.94 -4.00
C GLU A 280 25.25 8.08 -4.19
N ASN A 281 25.36 8.61 -5.41
CA ASN A 281 26.36 9.62 -5.80
C ASN A 281 27.79 9.23 -5.40
N ASP A 282 28.22 8.03 -5.81
CA ASP A 282 29.53 7.42 -5.51
C ASP A 282 29.82 7.13 -4.02
N ASN A 283 28.94 7.51 -3.11
CA ASN A 283 29.06 7.21 -1.70
C ASN A 283 28.35 5.89 -1.38
N PRO A 284 28.99 4.94 -0.68
CA PRO A 284 28.33 3.74 -0.20
C PRO A 284 27.40 4.11 0.96
N TYR A 285 26.13 3.76 0.82
CA TYR A 285 25.16 3.78 1.91
C TYR A 285 24.86 2.34 2.32
N LEU A 286 24.87 2.10 3.62
CA LEU A 286 24.35 0.87 4.19
C LEU A 286 22.84 1.01 4.32
N HIS A 287 22.09 0.17 3.63
CA HIS A 287 20.63 0.10 3.72
C HIS A 287 20.25 -1.12 4.56
N ILE A 288 19.76 -0.86 5.76
CA ILE A 288 19.25 -1.91 6.63
C ILE A 288 17.73 -1.85 6.59
N ILE A 289 17.13 -2.98 6.23
CA ILE A 289 15.67 -3.14 6.12
C ILE A 289 15.25 -4.02 7.28
N ASP A 290 14.17 -3.62 7.94
CA ASP A 290 13.61 -4.38 9.03
C ASP A 290 12.99 -5.69 8.53
N ILE A 291 13.22 -6.78 9.26
CA ILE A 291 12.76 -8.12 8.91
C ILE A 291 11.84 -8.57 10.04
N TRP A 292 10.57 -8.80 9.71
CA TRP A 292 9.55 -9.18 10.67
C TRP A 292 9.10 -10.61 10.46
N ASP A 293 8.82 -11.28 11.58
CA ASP A 293 8.00 -12.48 11.58
C ASP A 293 6.55 -12.04 11.70
N VAL A 294 5.85 -12.05 10.57
CA VAL A 294 4.52 -11.47 10.45
C VAL A 294 3.49 -12.51 10.87
N GLU A 295 2.93 -12.29 12.06
CA GLU A 295 1.80 -13.04 12.57
C GLU A 295 0.49 -12.28 12.33
N PHE A 296 -0.54 -12.94 11.82
CA PHE A 296 -1.86 -12.33 11.69
C PHE A 296 -2.49 -12.07 13.06
N ALA A 297 -3.14 -10.93 13.22
CA ALA A 297 -3.89 -10.64 14.45
C ALA A 297 -5.04 -11.65 14.58
N ASP A 298 -5.42 -12.03 15.81
CA ASP A 298 -6.37 -13.13 16.09
C ASP A 298 -7.68 -13.07 15.29
N LYS A 299 -8.18 -11.85 15.07
CA LYS A 299 -9.40 -11.56 14.28
C LYS A 299 -9.28 -11.90 12.78
N PHE A 300 -8.07 -12.23 12.33
CA PHE A 300 -7.71 -12.65 10.98
C PHE A 300 -6.99 -14.00 10.98
N SER A 301 -7.12 -14.79 12.06
CA SER A 301 -6.55 -16.15 12.17
C SER A 301 -7.05 -17.13 11.11
N GLU A 302 -8.16 -16.80 10.43
CA GLU A 302 -8.63 -17.54 9.26
C GLU A 302 -7.66 -17.45 8.07
N VAL A 303 -6.81 -16.42 8.02
CA VAL A 303 -5.71 -16.28 7.05
C VAL A 303 -4.58 -17.21 7.51
N ARG A 304 -4.51 -18.40 6.91
CA ARG A 304 -3.66 -19.50 7.38
C ARG A 304 -2.22 -19.37 6.90
N THR A 305 -1.55 -18.27 7.22
CA THR A 305 -0.19 -18.04 6.72
C THR A 305 0.65 -17.29 7.73
N GLU A 306 1.42 -18.02 8.53
CA GLU A 306 2.58 -17.43 9.22
C GLU A 306 3.67 -17.15 8.16
N MET A 307 4.21 -15.94 8.19
CA MET A 307 5.25 -15.52 7.26
C MET A 307 6.48 -15.11 8.05
N PHE A 308 7.56 -15.86 7.89
CA PHE A 308 8.83 -15.56 8.53
C PHE A 308 9.72 -14.78 7.58
N GLY A 309 10.53 -13.88 8.11
CA GLY A 309 11.54 -13.17 7.31
C GLY A 309 10.96 -12.13 6.34
N VAL A 310 9.80 -11.54 6.64
CA VAL A 310 9.17 -10.53 5.78
C VAL A 310 9.92 -9.21 5.87
N LYS A 311 10.42 -8.71 4.74
CA LYS A 311 11.06 -7.39 4.69
C LYS A 311 10.00 -6.30 4.74
N VAL A 312 10.07 -5.47 5.78
CA VAL A 312 9.17 -4.34 5.97
C VAL A 312 9.94 -3.07 5.64
N PHE A 313 9.47 -2.34 4.62
CA PHE A 313 10.06 -1.06 4.18
C PHE A 313 9.34 0.14 4.77
N ARG A 314 8.04 -0.02 5.01
CA ARG A 314 7.19 1.03 5.53
C ARG A 314 6.12 0.44 6.43
N ALA A 315 5.70 1.22 7.41
CA ALA A 315 4.62 0.87 8.32
C ALA A 315 3.78 2.11 8.63
N VAL A 316 2.51 1.88 8.97
CA VAL A 316 1.60 2.91 9.46
C VAL A 316 1.62 2.88 10.98
N ILE A 317 1.61 4.05 11.63
CA ILE A 317 1.37 4.14 13.08
C ILE A 317 -0.07 3.70 13.37
N VAL A 318 -0.26 2.79 14.32
CA VAL A 318 -1.57 2.28 14.71
C VAL A 318 -2.32 3.37 15.50
N GLU A 319 -3.20 4.08 14.80
CA GLU A 319 -4.09 5.11 15.35
C GLU A 319 -5.56 4.65 15.34
N LYS A 320 -6.48 5.46 15.88
CA LYS A 320 -7.90 5.07 16.07
C LYS A 320 -8.60 4.58 14.79
N ASN A 321 -8.24 5.12 13.63
CA ASN A 321 -8.81 4.74 12.34
C ASN A 321 -8.05 3.59 11.64
N VAL A 322 -6.93 3.13 12.21
CA VAL A 322 -6.08 2.07 11.67
C VAL A 322 -6.36 0.77 12.42
N LYS A 323 -6.84 -0.25 11.71
CA LYS A 323 -7.05 -1.60 12.23
C LYS A 323 -5.98 -2.51 11.66
N SER A 324 -4.96 -2.83 12.45
CA SER A 324 -3.88 -3.74 12.06
C SER A 324 -4.42 -5.11 11.67
N VAL A 325 -3.92 -5.65 10.57
CA VAL A 325 -4.22 -7.00 10.07
C VAL A 325 -3.24 -8.02 10.66
N VAL A 326 -2.00 -7.59 10.83
CA VAL A 326 -0.94 -8.34 11.48
C VAL A 326 -0.74 -7.81 12.89
N LYS A 327 -0.11 -8.60 13.77
CA LYS A 327 0.26 -8.14 15.11
C LYS A 327 1.15 -6.90 14.99
N PRO A 328 0.81 -5.78 15.63
CA PRO A 328 1.63 -4.59 15.57
C PRO A 328 2.97 -4.80 16.27
N GLU A 329 4.01 -4.15 15.74
CA GLU A 329 5.31 -4.08 16.38
C GLU A 329 5.46 -2.76 17.15
N LYS A 330 6.24 -2.80 18.24
CA LYS A 330 6.58 -1.57 18.98
C LYS A 330 7.72 -0.84 18.28
N TRP A 331 7.48 0.40 17.91
CA TRP A 331 8.45 1.30 17.31
C TRP A 331 8.58 2.57 18.15
N GLN A 332 9.82 3.02 18.37
CA GLN A 332 10.24 4.24 19.08
C GLN A 332 9.24 4.85 20.08
N ILE A 333 9.61 4.93 21.36
CA ILE A 333 8.81 5.60 22.41
C ILE A 333 7.36 5.02 22.45
N GLY A 334 7.27 3.68 22.42
CA GLY A 334 6.04 2.94 22.75
C GLY A 334 4.90 3.02 21.75
N LYS A 335 5.11 3.56 20.54
CA LYS A 335 4.07 3.54 19.50
C LYS A 335 4.02 2.17 18.84
N GLU A 336 2.82 1.74 18.45
CA GLU A 336 2.64 0.53 17.65
C GLU A 336 2.59 0.90 16.16
N ILE A 337 3.19 0.04 15.33
CA ILE A 337 3.23 0.19 13.89
C ILE A 337 2.81 -1.10 13.19
N THR A 338 2.27 -1.00 11.98
CA THR A 338 1.86 -2.16 11.18
C THR A 338 2.07 -1.92 9.68
N PRO A 339 2.56 -2.91 8.92
CA PRO A 339 2.72 -2.80 7.47
C PRO A 339 1.48 -3.27 6.69
N LEU A 340 0.54 -3.94 7.36
CA LEU A 340 -0.70 -4.44 6.76
C LEU A 340 -1.88 -4.02 7.64
N CYS A 341 -2.75 -3.18 7.11
CA CYS A 341 -3.86 -2.62 7.90
C CYS A 341 -5.09 -2.33 7.06
N PHE A 342 -6.24 -2.34 7.74
CA PHE A 342 -7.43 -1.67 7.27
C PHE A 342 -7.47 -0.23 7.80
N VAL A 343 -7.96 0.70 7.00
CA VAL A 343 -8.22 2.08 7.41
C VAL A 343 -9.69 2.39 7.13
N ASN A 344 -10.44 2.71 8.17
CA ASN A 344 -11.86 3.04 8.02
C ASN A 344 -12.03 4.42 7.39
N TYR A 345 -12.95 4.55 6.42
CA TYR A 345 -13.24 5.83 5.78
C TYR A 345 -14.72 5.92 5.36
N GLY A 346 -15.40 6.98 5.80
CA GLY A 346 -16.84 7.15 5.58
C GLY A 346 -17.67 6.27 6.53
N ASN A 347 -18.81 5.79 6.03
CA ASN A 347 -19.78 5.07 6.87
C ASN A 347 -19.30 3.65 7.19
N GLU A 348 -19.04 2.87 6.14
CA GLU A 348 -18.76 1.42 6.28
C GLU A 348 -17.55 0.96 5.44
N GLY A 349 -17.05 1.80 4.54
CA GLY A 349 -15.97 1.41 3.65
C GLY A 349 -14.60 1.45 4.29
N LYS A 350 -13.69 0.74 3.65
CA LYS A 350 -12.34 0.53 4.15
C LYS A 350 -11.32 0.65 3.03
N PHE A 351 -10.15 1.14 3.38
CA PHE A 351 -8.94 0.89 2.62
C PHE A 351 -8.23 -0.32 3.22
N LEU A 352 -7.69 -1.21 2.39
CA LEU A 352 -6.72 -2.22 2.80
C LEU A 352 -5.36 -1.84 2.21
N PHE A 353 -4.41 -1.49 3.08
CA PHE A 353 -3.06 -1.16 2.67
C PHE A 353 -2.09 -2.28 3.02
N SER A 354 -1.41 -2.79 2.00
CA SER A 354 -0.19 -3.57 2.16
C SER A 354 1.00 -2.69 1.79
N LEU A 355 1.80 -2.33 2.79
CA LEU A 355 3.05 -1.60 2.64
C LEU A 355 4.25 -2.55 2.44
N LEU A 356 3.96 -3.85 2.24
CA LEU A 356 4.94 -4.90 2.00
C LEU A 356 5.22 -4.98 0.50
N ARG A 357 6.41 -4.53 0.08
CA ARG A 357 6.85 -4.64 -1.32
C ARG A 357 7.08 -6.10 -1.67
N ILE A 358 6.18 -6.69 -2.44
CA ILE A 358 6.21 -8.10 -2.84
C ILE A 358 7.46 -8.39 -3.70
N SER A 359 7.87 -7.49 -4.61
CA SER A 359 9.08 -7.70 -5.44
C SER A 359 10.35 -7.95 -4.63
N ASP A 360 10.45 -7.38 -3.44
CA ASP A 360 11.65 -7.41 -2.61
C ASP A 360 11.72 -8.65 -1.69
N GLN A 361 10.67 -9.46 -1.63
CA GLN A 361 10.59 -10.65 -0.78
C GLN A 361 11.24 -11.88 -1.43
N GLU A 362 11.47 -12.92 -0.63
CA GLU A 362 11.78 -14.25 -1.16
C GLU A 362 10.53 -14.88 -1.81
N GLU A 363 10.72 -15.75 -2.79
CA GLU A 363 9.62 -16.26 -3.61
C GLU A 363 8.51 -16.94 -2.80
N ILE A 364 8.89 -17.69 -1.77
CA ILE A 364 7.93 -18.31 -0.84
C ILE A 364 7.08 -17.25 -0.12
N VAL A 365 7.71 -16.18 0.38
CA VAL A 365 7.03 -15.07 1.06
C VAL A 365 6.15 -14.28 0.09
N LYS A 366 6.55 -14.14 -1.19
CA LYS A 366 5.72 -13.51 -2.23
C LYS A 366 4.41 -14.24 -2.44
N GLU A 367 4.48 -15.56 -2.62
CA GLU A 367 3.28 -16.38 -2.83
C GLU A 367 2.39 -16.34 -1.58
N GLN A 368 2.97 -16.44 -0.39
CA GLN A 368 2.26 -16.30 0.87
C GLN A 368 1.52 -14.95 0.99
N LEU A 369 2.20 -13.83 0.70
CA LEU A 369 1.59 -12.50 0.71
C LEU A 369 0.47 -12.36 -0.30
N LYS A 370 0.64 -12.87 -1.52
CA LYS A 370 -0.39 -12.87 -2.57
C LYS A 370 -1.65 -13.63 -2.13
N THR A 371 -1.47 -14.84 -1.58
CA THR A 371 -2.57 -15.65 -1.10
C THR A 371 -3.27 -14.96 0.09
N ALA A 372 -2.52 -14.48 1.08
CA ALA A 372 -3.08 -13.81 2.24
C ALA A 372 -3.87 -12.54 1.88
N LEU A 373 -3.34 -11.70 0.98
CA LEU A 373 -4.07 -10.51 0.49
C LEU A 373 -5.34 -10.90 -0.28
N SER A 374 -5.29 -11.97 -1.06
CA SER A 374 -6.46 -12.48 -1.77
C SER A 374 -7.52 -13.03 -0.80
N GLU A 375 -7.12 -13.73 0.27
CA GLU A 375 -8.01 -14.20 1.34
C GLU A 375 -8.69 -13.04 2.06
N LEU A 376 -7.97 -11.97 2.40
CA LEU A 376 -8.55 -10.76 3.01
C LEU A 376 -9.62 -10.11 2.12
N VAL A 377 -9.39 -10.06 0.81
CA VAL A 377 -10.38 -9.55 -0.16
C VAL A 377 -11.60 -10.47 -0.23
N VAL A 378 -11.39 -11.78 -0.34
CA VAL A 378 -12.49 -12.76 -0.43
C VAL A 378 -13.33 -12.75 0.85
N ASN A 379 -12.70 -12.66 2.02
CA ASN A 379 -13.38 -12.59 3.31
C ASN A 379 -14.20 -11.30 3.45
N PHE A 380 -13.63 -10.14 3.09
CA PHE A 380 -14.41 -8.90 3.08
C PHE A 380 -15.65 -9.00 2.18
N VAL A 381 -15.48 -9.55 0.97
CA VAL A 381 -16.59 -9.73 0.01
C VAL A 381 -17.64 -10.71 0.53
N LYS A 382 -17.23 -11.75 1.26
CA LYS A 382 -18.12 -12.72 1.90
C LYS A 382 -18.94 -12.08 3.02
N ASP A 383 -18.31 -11.25 3.84
CA ASP A 383 -18.95 -10.58 4.98
C ASP A 383 -19.98 -9.53 4.52
N ALA A 384 -19.68 -8.81 3.44
CA ALA A 384 -20.61 -7.86 2.81
C ALA A 384 -21.91 -8.50 2.25
N LYS A 385 -22.06 -9.83 2.36
CA LYS A 385 -23.29 -10.57 2.02
C LYS A 385 -24.27 -10.66 3.19
N LEU A 386 -23.77 -10.54 4.41
CA LEU A 386 -24.53 -10.83 5.62
C LEU A 386 -25.29 -9.61 6.15
N ASP A 387 -24.93 -8.42 5.68
CA ASP A 387 -25.63 -7.16 5.88
C ASP A 387 -26.61 -6.89 4.72
#